data_AF-A0A3N1CUC1-F1
#
_entry.id   AF-A0A3N1CUC1-F1
#
_cell.length_a   1.000
_cell.length_b   1.000
_cell.length_c   1.000
_cell.angle_alpha   90.00
_cell.angle_beta   90.00
_cell.angle_gamma   90.00
#
_symmetry.space_group_name_H-M   'P 1'
#
loop_
_entity.id
_entity.type
_entity.pdbx_description
1 polymer ?
#
loop_
_entity_poly.entity_id
_entity_poly.type
_entity_poly.pdbx_seq_one_letter_code
_entity_poly.pdbx_strand_id
1 'polypeptide(L)'
;MFDHQAVGSGASLGGARHRAVPALTQFATPGLIGSIVYGGRPAADDPGWAASGAPNQAEYGIWSRRWCGLTCLRMALLARDGQAPSLWELRTGALDHGVYEERDDGTVGPGLLYHPFVGYAAEHHGVEAEVITELTPRRLRAELDAGHLVIASVHVEIRRPDRPSPGRGGHLVLATGHPGDTVRFHNPSGHTPETVGAVLPAGIFDAFAAHRGISLHL
;
A
#
# COMPACT_ATOMS: atom_id res chain seq x y z
N MET A 1 49.31 -35.48 -13.25
CA MET A 1 48.05 -36.19 -13.54
C MET A 1 47.09 -35.76 -12.45
N PHE A 2 46.01 -35.08 -12.86
CA PHE A 2 44.95 -34.46 -12.06
C PHE A 2 45.35 -33.22 -11.24
N ASP A 3 44.99 -32.05 -11.75
CA ASP A 3 44.46 -31.00 -10.88
C ASP A 3 43.20 -30.42 -11.53
N HIS A 4 42.12 -30.47 -10.78
CA HIS A 4 40.75 -30.17 -11.17
C HIS A 4 40.44 -28.80 -10.57
N GLN A 5 40.33 -27.75 -11.37
CA GLN A 5 39.62 -26.54 -10.94
C GLN A 5 38.66 -26.09 -12.02
N ALA A 6 37.41 -26.52 -11.82
CA ALA A 6 36.25 -25.88 -12.38
C ALA A 6 36.13 -24.48 -11.75
N VAL A 7 36.25 -23.44 -12.56
CA VAL A 7 35.79 -22.11 -12.19
C VAL A 7 34.30 -22.07 -12.48
N GLY A 8 33.51 -22.19 -11.42
CA GLY A 8 32.07 -22.04 -11.47
C GLY A 8 31.70 -20.66 -12.01
N SER A 9 30.99 -20.66 -13.14
CA SER A 9 30.20 -19.54 -13.61
C SER A 9 29.13 -19.24 -12.56
N GLY A 10 29.39 -18.24 -11.72
CA GLY A 10 28.38 -17.62 -10.88
C GLY A 10 27.44 -16.82 -11.77
N ALA A 11 26.37 -17.46 -12.26
CA ALA A 11 25.26 -16.76 -12.85
C ALA A 11 24.62 -15.88 -11.76
N SER A 12 24.86 -14.57 -11.86
CA SER A 12 24.09 -13.55 -11.15
C SER A 12 22.63 -13.71 -11.59
N LEU A 13 21.78 -14.24 -10.71
CA LEU A 13 20.33 -14.10 -10.82
C LEU A 13 19.99 -12.62 -10.67
N GLY A 14 20.02 -11.90 -11.78
CA GLY A 14 19.57 -10.52 -11.86
C GLY A 14 18.06 -10.48 -11.72
N GLY A 15 17.57 -10.51 -10.47
CA GLY A 15 16.22 -10.06 -10.16
C GLY A 15 16.10 -8.62 -10.62
N ALA A 16 15.12 -8.35 -11.50
CA ALA A 16 14.85 -6.99 -11.97
C ALA A 16 14.59 -6.11 -10.74
N ARG A 17 15.50 -5.17 -10.46
CA ARG A 17 15.28 -4.19 -9.39
C ARG A 17 14.16 -3.26 -9.85
N HIS A 18 13.03 -3.26 -9.16
CA HIS A 18 11.96 -2.28 -9.42
C HIS A 18 12.52 -0.86 -9.37
N ARG A 19 11.87 0.07 -10.10
CA ARG A 19 12.17 1.50 -9.94
C ARG A 19 11.93 1.92 -8.50
N ALA A 20 12.49 3.05 -8.10
CA ALA A 20 12.17 3.63 -6.81
C ALA A 20 10.64 3.77 -6.67
N VAL A 21 10.07 3.11 -5.66
CA VAL A 21 8.63 3.13 -5.42
C VAL A 21 8.23 4.57 -5.05
N PRO A 22 7.34 5.24 -5.79
CA PRO A 22 6.90 6.59 -5.46
C PRO A 22 6.05 6.57 -4.18
N ALA A 23 6.17 7.60 -3.34
CA ALA A 23 5.31 7.78 -2.19
C ALA A 23 4.11 8.64 -2.58
N LEU A 24 2.92 8.05 -2.63
CA LEU A 24 1.67 8.70 -3.00
C LEU A 24 0.68 8.71 -1.84
N THR A 25 -0.27 9.64 -1.88
CA THR A 25 -1.35 9.76 -0.91
C THR A 25 -2.70 9.40 -1.52
N GLN A 26 -3.61 8.86 -0.69
CA GLN A 26 -5.01 8.56 -1.07
C GLN A 26 -5.88 9.81 -1.20
N PHE A 27 -5.39 10.93 -0.65
CA PHE A 27 -5.97 12.25 -0.82
C PHE A 27 -5.15 13.05 -1.83
N ALA A 28 -5.81 13.86 -2.63
CA ALA A 28 -5.22 14.59 -3.74
C ALA A 28 -4.34 15.76 -3.29
N THR A 29 -4.65 16.39 -2.14
CA THR A 29 -3.81 17.45 -1.58
C THR A 29 -3.13 16.99 -0.27
N PRO A 30 -1.84 16.59 -0.29
CA PRO A 30 -1.13 16.11 0.90
C PRO A 30 -1.18 17.06 2.10
N GLY A 31 -1.06 18.37 1.86
CA GLY A 31 -1.11 19.39 2.91
C GLY A 31 -2.45 19.50 3.64
N LEU A 32 -3.52 18.90 3.12
CA LEU A 32 -4.84 18.92 3.75
C LEU A 32 -5.16 17.65 4.52
N ILE A 33 -4.34 16.60 4.42
CA ILE A 33 -4.63 15.29 5.03
C ILE A 33 -4.84 15.43 6.53
N GLY A 34 -3.98 16.17 7.24
CA GLY A 34 -4.13 16.41 8.67
C GLY A 34 -5.48 17.07 9.01
N SER A 35 -5.91 18.05 8.21
CA SER A 35 -7.21 18.71 8.40
C SER A 35 -8.39 17.78 8.14
N ILE A 36 -8.28 16.88 7.15
CA ILE A 36 -9.34 15.92 6.80
C ILE A 36 -9.46 14.82 7.84
N VAL A 37 -8.34 14.23 8.28
CA VAL A 37 -8.34 13.06 9.17
C VAL A 37 -8.41 13.41 10.65
N TYR A 38 -7.95 14.62 11.05
CA TYR A 38 -7.96 15.06 12.44
C TYR A 38 -8.80 16.33 12.69
N GLY A 39 -8.90 17.23 11.73
CA GLY A 39 -9.58 18.52 11.88
C GLY A 39 -11.06 18.54 11.50
N GLY A 40 -11.61 17.41 11.06
CA GLY A 40 -13.03 17.31 10.66
C GLY A 40 -13.35 17.97 9.31
N ARG A 41 -12.34 18.40 8.54
CA ARG A 41 -12.57 18.94 7.19
C ARG A 41 -13.22 17.85 6.31
N PRO A 42 -14.33 18.17 5.61
CA PRO A 42 -14.88 17.26 4.61
C PRO A 42 -13.85 16.93 3.53
N ALA A 43 -13.70 15.65 3.19
CA ALA A 43 -12.78 15.24 2.13
C ALA A 43 -13.20 15.80 0.76
N ALA A 44 -14.50 15.99 0.53
CA ALA A 44 -15.05 16.63 -0.68
C ALA A 44 -14.52 18.05 -0.91
N ASP A 45 -14.04 18.73 0.14
CA ASP A 45 -13.48 20.10 0.06
C ASP A 45 -11.99 20.12 -0.33
N ASP A 46 -11.40 18.98 -0.67
CA ASP A 46 -10.03 18.91 -1.21
C ASP A 46 -10.01 19.53 -2.62
N PRO A 47 -9.33 20.67 -2.85
CA PRO A 47 -9.34 21.35 -4.14
C PRO A 47 -8.67 20.53 -5.26
N GLY A 48 -7.82 19.57 -4.89
CA GLY A 48 -7.12 18.69 -5.83
C GLY A 48 -7.94 17.49 -6.30
N TRP A 49 -9.18 17.31 -5.82
CA TRP A 49 -10.00 16.11 -6.03
C TRP A 49 -10.02 15.60 -7.48
N ALA A 50 -10.05 16.50 -8.46
CA ALA A 50 -10.13 16.15 -9.88
C ALA A 50 -8.93 15.32 -10.37
N ALA A 51 -7.75 15.49 -9.77
CA ALA A 51 -6.55 14.71 -10.11
C ALA A 51 -6.68 13.22 -9.77
N SER A 52 -7.64 12.85 -8.90
CA SER A 52 -7.94 11.45 -8.60
C SER A 52 -8.65 10.72 -9.75
N GLY A 53 -9.22 11.46 -10.70
CA GLY A 53 -10.10 10.94 -11.75
C GLY A 53 -11.57 10.80 -11.33
N ALA A 54 -11.92 11.14 -10.08
CA ALA A 54 -13.30 11.11 -9.62
C ALA A 54 -14.20 12.03 -10.47
N PRO A 55 -15.47 11.68 -10.69
CA PRO A 55 -16.37 12.46 -11.55
C PRO A 55 -16.87 13.74 -10.88
N ASN A 56 -16.85 13.79 -9.54
CA ASN A 56 -17.25 14.95 -8.76
C ASN A 56 -16.66 14.88 -7.33
N GLN A 57 -16.79 15.98 -6.59
CA GLN A 57 -16.32 16.11 -5.21
C GLN A 57 -16.99 15.14 -4.23
N ALA A 58 -18.28 14.82 -4.43
CA ALA A 58 -19.02 13.94 -3.53
C ALA A 58 -18.47 12.51 -3.60
N GLU A 59 -18.30 11.98 -4.81
CA GLU A 59 -17.68 10.68 -5.05
C GLU A 59 -16.25 10.65 -4.51
N TYR A 60 -15.45 11.68 -4.79
CA TYR A 60 -14.11 11.79 -4.20
C TYR A 60 -14.15 11.77 -2.67
N GLY A 61 -15.07 12.52 -2.04
CA GLY A 61 -15.18 12.61 -0.58
C GLY A 61 -15.51 11.26 0.07
N ILE A 62 -16.33 10.45 -0.59
CA ILE A 62 -16.65 9.08 -0.17
C ILE A 62 -15.43 8.17 -0.34
N TRP A 63 -14.84 8.16 -1.53
CA TRP A 63 -13.88 7.14 -1.92
C TRP A 63 -12.45 7.41 -1.47
N SER A 64 -12.03 8.68 -1.39
CA SER A 64 -10.69 9.06 -0.94
C SER A 64 -10.34 8.52 0.45
N ARG A 65 -11.33 8.29 1.31
CA ARG A 65 -11.13 7.68 2.65
C ARG A 65 -10.88 6.16 2.63
N ARG A 66 -11.12 5.50 1.50
CA ARG A 66 -11.08 4.03 1.34
C ARG A 66 -9.99 3.55 0.37
N TRP A 67 -9.30 4.47 -0.30
CA TRP A 67 -8.30 4.17 -1.33
C TRP A 67 -6.92 3.78 -0.80
N CYS A 68 -6.72 3.56 0.50
CA CYS A 68 -5.39 3.19 1.02
C CYS A 68 -4.80 1.97 0.29
N GLY A 69 -5.57 0.89 0.12
CA GLY A 69 -5.15 -0.29 -0.63
C GLY A 69 -4.89 -0.02 -2.12
N LEU A 70 -5.78 0.72 -2.80
CA LEU A 70 -5.60 1.08 -4.21
C LEU A 70 -4.44 2.05 -4.45
N THR A 71 -4.14 2.91 -3.48
CA THR A 71 -2.96 3.77 -3.51
C THR A 71 -1.69 2.93 -3.40
N CYS A 72 -1.69 1.90 -2.54
CA CYS A 72 -0.60 0.93 -2.49
C CYS A 72 -0.40 0.22 -3.83
N LEU A 73 -1.47 -0.28 -4.45
CA LEU A 73 -1.40 -0.89 -5.77
C LEU A 73 -0.85 0.10 -6.81
N ARG A 74 -1.36 1.33 -6.83
CA ARG A 74 -0.89 2.37 -7.76
C ARG A 74 0.61 2.63 -7.63
N MET A 75 1.11 2.74 -6.40
CA MET A 75 2.55 2.91 -6.15
C MET A 75 3.37 1.72 -6.68
N ALA A 76 2.86 0.50 -6.51
CA ALA A 76 3.50 -0.72 -7.02
C ALA A 76 3.54 -0.76 -8.57
N LEU A 77 2.43 -0.41 -9.24
CA LEU A 77 2.36 -0.33 -10.70
C LEU A 77 3.34 0.71 -11.27
N LEU A 78 3.38 1.90 -10.66
CA LEU A 78 4.35 2.94 -11.04
C LEU A 78 5.80 2.51 -10.80
N ALA A 79 6.07 1.71 -9.77
CA ALA A 79 7.41 1.18 -9.50
C ALA A 79 7.84 0.14 -10.56
N ARG A 80 6.88 -0.64 -11.08
CA ARG A 80 7.13 -1.66 -12.09
C ARG A 80 7.56 -1.04 -13.43
N ASP A 81 6.76 -0.13 -13.97
CA ASP A 81 6.95 0.38 -15.35
C ASP A 81 6.74 1.89 -15.51
N GLY A 82 6.37 2.60 -14.44
CA GLY A 82 6.09 4.03 -14.46
C GLY A 82 4.69 4.39 -14.92
N GLN A 83 3.80 3.42 -15.16
CA GLN A 83 2.41 3.63 -15.57
C GLN A 83 1.44 3.09 -14.53
N ALA A 84 0.35 3.81 -14.30
CA ALA A 84 -0.76 3.32 -13.48
C ALA A 84 -2.04 4.11 -13.81
N PRO A 85 -3.22 3.46 -13.77
CA PRO A 85 -4.50 4.16 -13.89
C PRO A 85 -4.71 5.19 -12.76
N SER A 86 -5.69 6.07 -12.95
CA SER A 86 -6.20 6.96 -11.92
C SER A 86 -6.72 6.17 -10.70
N LEU A 87 -6.82 6.80 -9.52
CA LEU A 87 -7.39 6.11 -8.35
C LEU A 87 -8.88 5.79 -8.58
N TRP A 88 -9.57 6.63 -9.36
CA TRP A 88 -10.93 6.38 -9.80
C TRP A 88 -11.04 5.16 -10.73
N GLU A 89 -10.19 5.06 -11.76
CA GLU A 89 -10.19 3.89 -12.66
C GLU A 89 -9.83 2.60 -11.91
N LEU A 90 -8.86 2.65 -11.00
CA LEU A 90 -8.55 1.52 -10.11
C LEU A 90 -9.76 1.15 -9.24
N ARG A 91 -10.49 2.13 -8.71
CA ARG A 91 -11.71 1.90 -7.93
C ARG A 91 -12.79 1.23 -8.76
N THR A 92 -13.00 1.66 -10.00
CA THR A 92 -14.02 1.09 -10.88
C THR A 92 -13.73 -0.39 -11.13
N GLY A 93 -12.52 -0.73 -11.59
CA GLY A 93 -12.17 -2.14 -11.83
C GLY A 93 -12.15 -2.98 -10.55
N ALA A 94 -11.76 -2.40 -9.41
CA ALA A 94 -11.79 -3.09 -8.13
C ALA A 94 -13.23 -3.45 -7.72
N LEU A 95 -14.20 -2.57 -7.93
CA LEU A 95 -15.61 -2.88 -7.64
C LEU A 95 -16.18 -3.95 -8.54
N ASP A 96 -15.89 -3.90 -9.83
CA ASP A 96 -16.33 -4.91 -10.79
C ASP A 96 -15.82 -6.31 -10.39
N HIS A 97 -14.70 -6.37 -9.68
CA HIS A 97 -14.10 -7.59 -9.15
C HIS A 97 -14.47 -7.89 -7.67
N GLY A 98 -15.42 -7.15 -7.07
CA GLY A 98 -15.89 -7.42 -5.70
C GLY A 98 -14.89 -7.07 -4.59
N VAL A 99 -13.91 -6.20 -4.87
CA VAL A 99 -12.88 -5.77 -3.91
C VAL A 99 -13.45 -4.91 -2.78
N TYR A 100 -14.55 -4.21 -3.03
CA TYR A 100 -15.29 -3.45 -2.05
C TYR A 100 -16.73 -3.95 -1.98
N GLU A 101 -17.29 -3.99 -0.77
CA GLU A 101 -18.69 -4.28 -0.54
C GLU A 101 -19.50 -2.98 -0.69
N GLU A 102 -20.33 -2.91 -1.73
CA GLU A 102 -21.42 -1.92 -1.83
C GLU A 102 -22.67 -2.52 -1.18
N ARG A 103 -23.31 -1.75 -0.31
CA ARG A 103 -24.52 -2.15 0.41
C ARG A 103 -25.76 -1.58 -0.28
N ASP A 104 -26.90 -2.21 -0.03
CA ASP A 104 -28.20 -1.82 -0.62
C ASP A 104 -28.60 -0.37 -0.35
N ASP A 105 -28.11 0.23 0.75
CA ASP A 105 -28.33 1.63 1.11
C ASP A 105 -27.37 2.62 0.41
N GLY A 106 -26.56 2.13 -0.53
CA GLY A 106 -25.55 2.90 -1.24
C GLY A 106 -24.28 3.17 -0.43
N THR A 107 -24.15 2.62 0.79
CA THR A 107 -22.92 2.74 1.57
C THR A 107 -21.87 1.73 1.12
N VAL A 108 -20.61 2.15 1.19
CA VAL A 108 -19.46 1.30 0.89
C VAL A 108 -18.84 0.83 2.20
N GLY A 109 -18.47 -0.46 2.24
CA GLY A 109 -17.72 -1.09 3.30
C GLY A 109 -16.46 -0.30 3.73
N PRO A 110 -15.94 -0.58 4.93
CA PRO A 110 -14.90 0.24 5.54
C PRO A 110 -13.53 0.07 4.86
N GLY A 111 -13.33 -0.96 4.06
CA GLY A 111 -12.05 -1.24 3.44
C GLY A 111 -12.13 -2.30 2.36
N LEU A 112 -10.96 -2.52 1.77
CA LEU A 112 -10.71 -3.47 0.69
C LEU A 112 -10.70 -4.92 1.21
N LEU A 113 -11.34 -5.83 0.48
CA LEU A 113 -11.31 -7.27 0.70
C LEU A 113 -10.06 -7.88 0.03
N TYR A 114 -9.28 -8.66 0.78
CA TYR A 114 -7.95 -9.09 0.33
C TYR A 114 -8.01 -10.13 -0.78
N HIS A 115 -8.90 -11.11 -0.66
CA HIS A 115 -8.99 -12.20 -1.63
C HIS A 115 -9.44 -11.71 -3.01
N PRO A 116 -10.52 -10.91 -3.15
CA PRO A 116 -10.86 -10.33 -4.45
C PRO A 116 -9.79 -9.36 -4.95
N PHE A 117 -9.11 -8.61 -4.08
CA PHE A 117 -8.02 -7.74 -4.52
C PHE A 117 -6.87 -8.50 -5.18
N VAL A 118 -6.50 -9.67 -4.66
CA VAL A 118 -5.45 -10.50 -5.27
C VAL A 118 -5.85 -10.93 -6.69
N GLY A 119 -7.09 -11.36 -6.89
CA GLY A 119 -7.62 -11.68 -8.22
C GLY A 119 -7.60 -10.47 -9.15
N TYR A 120 -8.08 -9.33 -8.66
CA TYR A 120 -8.07 -8.07 -9.40
C TYR A 120 -6.65 -7.63 -9.84
N ALA A 121 -5.67 -7.71 -8.93
CA ALA A 121 -4.29 -7.36 -9.21
C ALA A 121 -3.68 -8.26 -10.30
N ALA A 122 -3.95 -9.57 -10.23
CA ALA A 122 -3.46 -10.53 -11.22
C ALA A 122 -4.13 -10.35 -12.58
N GLU A 123 -5.46 -10.34 -12.63
CA GLU A 123 -6.22 -10.37 -13.88
C GLU A 123 -6.17 -9.04 -14.65
N HIS A 124 -6.23 -7.90 -13.95
CA HIS A 124 -6.32 -6.59 -14.61
C HIS A 124 -4.98 -5.89 -14.76
N HIS A 125 -4.02 -6.25 -13.90
CA HIS A 125 -2.73 -5.56 -13.87
C HIS A 125 -1.55 -6.49 -14.08
N GLY A 126 -1.74 -7.82 -14.15
CA GLY A 126 -0.63 -8.77 -14.28
C GLY A 126 0.31 -8.76 -13.09
N VAL A 127 -0.18 -8.43 -11.89
CA VAL A 127 0.58 -8.45 -10.64
C VAL A 127 0.16 -9.68 -9.85
N GLU A 128 1.03 -10.68 -9.78
CA GLU A 128 0.82 -11.81 -8.88
C GLU A 128 0.83 -11.33 -7.42
N ALA A 129 -0.08 -11.86 -6.61
CA ALA A 129 -0.20 -11.46 -5.23
C ALA A 129 -0.67 -12.62 -4.34
N GLU A 130 -0.30 -12.57 -3.06
CA GLU A 130 -0.66 -13.59 -2.06
C GLU A 130 -1.24 -12.92 -0.80
N VAL A 131 -2.37 -13.44 -0.31
CA VAL A 131 -2.90 -13.03 1.00
C VAL A 131 -2.05 -13.63 2.12
N ILE A 132 -1.51 -12.77 2.99
CA ILE A 132 -0.78 -13.19 4.18
C ILE A 132 -1.67 -12.98 5.42
N THR A 133 -2.01 -14.07 6.11
CA THR A 133 -2.81 -14.04 7.35
C THR A 133 -1.96 -13.97 8.62
N GLU A 134 -0.67 -14.32 8.53
CA GLU A 134 0.31 -14.27 9.63
C GLU A 134 1.55 -13.45 9.23
N LEU A 135 1.37 -12.15 9.07
CA LEU A 135 2.44 -11.22 8.70
C LEU A 135 3.26 -10.83 9.94
N THR A 136 4.12 -11.75 10.38
CA THR A 136 5.13 -11.48 11.42
C THR A 136 6.23 -10.55 10.90
N PRO A 137 7.00 -9.86 11.77
CA PRO A 137 8.16 -9.08 11.34
C PRO A 137 9.17 -9.88 10.51
N ARG A 138 9.39 -11.15 10.88
CA ARG A 138 10.25 -12.07 10.13
C ARG A 138 9.68 -12.39 8.74
N ARG A 139 8.37 -12.65 8.63
CA ARG A 139 7.72 -12.90 7.33
C ARG A 139 7.78 -11.65 6.46
N LEU A 140 7.45 -10.48 7.00
CA LEU A 140 7.57 -9.19 6.28
C LEU A 140 8.98 -9.01 5.71
N ARG A 141 10.01 -9.23 6.52
CA ARG A 141 11.40 -9.14 6.07
C ARG A 141 11.70 -10.13 4.94
N ALA A 142 11.24 -11.37 5.07
CA ALA A 142 11.46 -12.39 4.05
C ALA A 142 10.81 -12.04 2.70
N GLU A 143 9.60 -11.48 2.70
CA GLU A 143 8.93 -10.98 1.48
C GLU A 143 9.76 -9.87 0.82
N LEU A 144 10.20 -8.89 1.62
CA LEU A 144 11.01 -7.78 1.11
C LEU A 144 12.39 -8.24 0.61
N ASP A 145 13.00 -9.24 1.26
CA ASP A 145 14.25 -9.88 0.82
C ASP A 145 14.06 -10.65 -0.51
N ALA A 146 12.87 -11.19 -0.76
CA ALA A 146 12.52 -11.83 -2.02
C ALA A 146 12.25 -10.83 -3.16
N GLY A 147 12.29 -9.52 -2.87
CA GLY A 147 12.01 -8.45 -3.84
C GLY A 147 10.54 -8.06 -3.93
N HIS A 148 9.66 -8.69 -3.13
CA HIS A 148 8.23 -8.36 -3.12
C HIS A 148 7.98 -7.02 -2.42
N LEU A 149 6.86 -6.38 -2.77
CA LEU A 149 6.30 -5.30 -1.96
C LEU A 149 5.18 -5.86 -1.08
N VAL A 150 4.99 -5.32 0.13
CA VAL A 150 3.96 -5.84 1.04
C VAL A 150 2.96 -4.75 1.39
N ILE A 151 1.68 -4.96 1.03
CA ILE A 151 0.57 -4.18 1.57
C ILE A 151 0.28 -4.70 2.98
N ALA A 152 0.71 -3.97 4.00
CA ALA A 152 0.52 -4.36 5.39
C ALA A 152 -0.73 -3.70 6.00
N SER A 153 -1.54 -4.49 6.69
CA SER A 153 -2.62 -3.98 7.53
C SER A 153 -2.06 -3.39 8.80
N VAL A 154 -2.38 -2.13 9.07
CA VAL A 154 -1.91 -1.41 10.25
C VAL A 154 -3.02 -0.59 10.87
N HIS A 155 -2.83 -0.22 12.13
CA HIS A 155 -3.69 0.74 12.79
C HIS A 155 -3.52 2.14 12.20
N VAL A 156 -4.63 2.86 12.05
CA VAL A 156 -4.69 4.15 11.36
C VAL A 156 -3.78 5.22 11.97
N GLU A 157 -3.48 5.10 13.26
CA GLU A 157 -2.60 6.01 14.00
C GLU A 157 -1.10 5.80 13.74
N ILE A 158 -0.71 4.89 12.85
CA ILE A 158 0.68 4.83 12.36
C ILE A 158 1.15 6.17 11.74
N ARG A 159 0.20 7.07 11.43
CA ARG A 159 0.47 8.49 11.09
C ARG A 159 1.22 9.25 12.18
N ARG A 160 1.11 8.85 13.45
CA ARG A 160 1.72 9.49 14.63
C ARG A 160 2.36 8.40 15.50
N PRO A 161 3.49 7.83 15.05
CA PRO A 161 4.11 6.65 15.67
C PRO A 161 4.72 6.94 17.06
N ASP A 162 4.82 8.21 17.44
CA ASP A 162 5.14 8.68 18.79
C ASP A 162 4.01 8.47 19.81
N ARG A 163 2.80 8.12 19.34
CA ARG A 163 1.62 7.86 20.18
C ARG A 163 1.36 6.35 20.32
N PRO A 164 0.70 5.91 21.40
CA PRO A 164 0.29 4.51 21.53
C PRO A 164 -0.64 4.09 20.37
N SER A 165 -0.55 2.84 19.93
CA SER A 165 -1.53 2.26 19.02
C SER A 165 -2.81 1.91 19.81
N PRO A 166 -3.96 2.57 19.58
CA PRO A 166 -5.17 2.31 20.35
C PRO A 166 -5.93 1.05 19.88
N GLY A 167 -5.45 0.32 18.88
CA GLY A 167 -6.14 -0.85 18.33
C GLY A 167 -5.41 -1.53 17.17
N ARG A 168 -6.13 -2.37 16.41
CA ARG A 168 -5.58 -3.12 15.27
C ARG A 168 -6.31 -2.80 13.96
N GLY A 169 -5.55 -2.59 12.89
CA GLY A 169 -6.07 -2.50 11.52
C GLY A 169 -6.85 -1.20 11.21
N GLY A 170 -7.59 -1.23 10.10
CA GLY A 170 -8.35 -0.06 9.61
C GLY A 170 -7.58 0.82 8.62
N HIS A 171 -6.32 0.49 8.33
CA HIS A 171 -5.50 1.16 7.32
C HIS A 171 -4.56 0.19 6.61
N LEU A 172 -4.11 0.57 5.41
CA LEU A 172 -3.14 -0.17 4.61
C LEU A 172 -1.96 0.73 4.25
N VAL A 173 -0.75 0.20 4.38
CA VAL A 173 0.51 0.83 3.98
C VAL A 173 1.31 -0.09 3.06
N LEU A 174 2.18 0.46 2.23
CA LEU A 174 3.03 -0.32 1.33
C LEU A 174 4.45 -0.38 1.90
N ALA A 175 4.86 -1.51 2.46
CA ALA A 175 6.25 -1.74 2.84
C ALA A 175 7.10 -1.96 1.58
N THR A 176 8.22 -1.24 1.52
CA THR A 176 9.09 -1.15 0.33
C THR A 176 10.54 -1.52 0.61
N GLY A 177 10.90 -1.79 1.87
CA GLY A 177 12.21 -2.30 2.23
C GLY A 177 12.45 -2.32 3.74
N HIS A 178 13.61 -2.81 4.15
CA HIS A 178 14.01 -2.92 5.56
C HIS A 178 15.47 -2.54 5.78
N PRO A 179 15.83 -1.24 5.80
CA PRO A 179 17.21 -0.86 6.05
C PRO A 179 17.59 -1.16 7.51
N GLY A 180 18.43 -2.18 7.73
CA GLY A 180 18.79 -2.63 9.07
C GLY A 180 17.60 -3.26 9.80
N ASP A 181 17.34 -2.82 11.03
CA ASP A 181 16.21 -3.29 11.86
C ASP A 181 14.99 -2.34 11.78
N THR A 182 14.75 -1.79 10.59
CA THR A 182 13.64 -0.86 10.34
C THR A 182 12.75 -1.37 9.22
N VAL A 183 11.52 -0.85 9.15
CA VAL A 183 10.61 -1.03 8.04
C VAL A 183 10.48 0.32 7.34
N ARG A 184 10.83 0.35 6.05
CA ARG A 184 10.55 1.46 5.15
C ARG A 184 9.21 1.21 4.47
N PHE A 185 8.31 2.18 4.51
CA PHE A 185 6.98 2.05 3.93
C PHE A 185 6.43 3.38 3.45
N HIS A 186 5.50 3.31 2.50
CA HIS A 186 4.70 4.44 2.05
C HIS A 186 3.32 4.35 2.66
N ASN A 187 2.88 5.45 3.25
CA ASN A 187 1.61 5.55 3.94
C ASN A 187 0.67 6.45 3.13
N PRO A 188 -0.35 5.88 2.48
CA PRO A 188 -1.34 6.63 1.70
C PRO A 188 -2.03 7.76 2.46
N SER A 189 -2.05 7.69 3.79
CA SER A 189 -2.71 8.68 4.63
C SER A 189 -1.74 9.45 5.53
N GLY A 190 -0.44 9.41 5.23
CA GLY A 190 0.55 10.27 5.87
C GLY A 190 0.16 11.73 5.71
N HIS A 191 0.36 12.52 6.77
CA HIS A 191 -0.10 13.92 6.83
C HIS A 191 1.05 14.92 6.91
N THR A 192 2.29 14.41 6.90
CA THR A 192 3.55 15.14 6.80
C THR A 192 4.43 14.39 5.80
N PRO A 193 5.46 15.02 5.20
CA PRO A 193 6.37 14.34 4.29
C PRO A 193 6.99 13.07 4.89
N GLU A 194 7.38 13.12 6.16
CA GLU A 194 8.03 12.04 6.91
C GLU A 194 7.06 10.88 7.21
N THR A 195 5.76 11.18 7.28
CA THR A 195 4.74 10.16 7.53
C THR A 195 4.14 9.61 6.24
N VAL A 196 4.37 10.25 5.08
CA VAL A 196 4.00 9.74 3.75
C VAL A 196 5.03 8.72 3.25
N GLY A 197 6.32 9.05 3.31
CA GLY A 197 7.42 8.12 3.08
C GLY A 197 8.17 7.89 4.39
N ALA A 198 7.81 6.83 5.11
CA ALA A 198 8.22 6.63 6.49
C ALA A 198 9.26 5.51 6.65
N VAL A 199 10.05 5.62 7.70
CA VAL A 199 10.95 4.56 8.17
C VAL A 199 10.78 4.46 9.68
N LEU A 200 10.42 3.28 10.19
CA LEU A 200 10.24 3.03 11.62
C LEU A 200 11.04 1.82 12.07
N PRO A 201 11.56 1.79 13.32
CA PRO A 201 12.05 0.57 13.93
C PRO A 201 11.02 -0.56 13.81
N ALA A 202 11.48 -1.78 13.52
CA ALA A 202 10.58 -2.91 13.26
C ALA A 202 9.60 -3.16 14.41
N GLY A 203 10.05 -3.06 15.67
CA GLY A 203 9.19 -3.19 16.84
C GLY A 203 8.12 -2.09 16.95
N ILE A 204 8.41 -0.85 16.52
CA ILE A 204 7.42 0.22 16.49
C ILE A 204 6.39 -0.06 15.41
N PHE A 205 6.82 -0.43 14.20
CA PHE A 205 5.90 -0.80 13.13
C PHE A 205 4.98 -1.96 13.54
N ASP A 206 5.54 -2.99 14.18
CA ASP A 206 4.80 -4.17 14.64
C ASP A 206 3.72 -3.84 15.69
N ALA A 207 3.96 -2.85 16.56
CA ALA A 207 2.96 -2.37 17.52
C ALA A 207 1.69 -1.80 16.85
N PHE A 208 1.79 -1.33 15.59
CA PHE A 208 0.64 -0.90 14.79
C PHE A 208 0.12 -2.02 13.87
N ALA A 209 0.86 -3.11 13.67
CA ALA A 209 0.51 -4.13 12.70
C ALA A 209 -0.73 -4.94 13.14
N ALA A 210 -1.63 -5.17 12.18
CA ALA A 210 -2.73 -6.11 12.33
C ALA A 210 -2.33 -7.56 11.99
N HIS A 211 -1.03 -7.79 11.73
CA HIS A 211 -0.40 -9.08 11.40
C HIS A 211 -1.03 -9.80 10.21
N ARG A 212 -1.53 -9.05 9.25
CA ARG A 212 -2.03 -9.54 7.96
C ARG A 212 -1.72 -8.55 6.86
N GLY A 213 -1.74 -9.01 5.62
CA GLY A 213 -1.44 -8.17 4.49
C GLY A 213 -1.53 -8.93 3.18
N ILE A 214 -0.90 -8.37 2.15
CA ILE A 214 -0.86 -8.90 0.80
C ILE A 214 0.56 -8.73 0.28
N SER A 215 1.20 -9.81 -0.16
CA SER A 215 2.46 -9.71 -0.91
C SER A 215 2.16 -9.43 -2.37
N LEU A 216 2.92 -8.52 -2.99
CA LEU A 216 2.86 -8.19 -4.40
C LEU A 216 4.17 -8.60 -5.07
N HIS A 217 4.08 -9.45 -6.08
CA HIS A 217 5.23 -9.94 -6.84
C HIS A 217 5.27 -9.14 -8.14
N LEU A 218 6.25 -8.24 -8.24
CA LEU A 218 6.39 -7.28 -9.34
C LEU A 218 7.42 -7.71 -10.39
#